data_AF-A0AAW1U4N9-F1
#
_entry.id   AF-A0AAW1U4N9-F1
#
_cell.length_a   1.000
_cell.length_b   1.000
_cell.length_c   1.000
_cell.angle_alpha   90.00
_cell.angle_beta   90.00
_cell.angle_gamma   90.00
#
_symmetry.space_group_name_H-M   'P 1'
#
loop_
_entity.id
_entity.type
_entity.pdbx_description
1 polymer ?
#
loop_
_entity_poly.entity_id
_entity_poly.type
_entity_poly.pdbx_seq_one_letter_code
_entity_poly.pdbx_strand_id
1 'polypeptide(L)'
;MGSPISNILAKIVLYHLLKKIIPKLPYSLPFIYKYVDDIFCAIPNNHEELTLKIFNSANNHVQFTIETETEQCVPFLGTKVIRLDNGDIILDGYLKIILRTRNTILLLL
;
A
#
# COMPACT_ATOMS: atom_id res chain seq x y z
N MET A 1 -12.09 -8.70 16.71
CA MET A 1 -10.73 -8.73 17.30
C MET A 1 -10.34 -10.20 17.45
N GLY A 2 -9.60 -10.72 16.45
CA GLY A 2 -9.31 -12.15 16.31
C GLY A 2 -8.19 -12.64 17.23
N SER A 3 -7.88 -13.94 17.11
CA SER A 3 -6.78 -14.58 17.85
C SER A 3 -5.43 -13.90 17.58
N PRO A 4 -4.52 -13.78 18.56
CA PRO A 4 -3.16 -13.27 18.33
C PRO A 4 -2.43 -13.99 17.18
N ILE A 5 -2.76 -15.26 16.95
CA ILE A 5 -2.18 -16.11 15.90
C ILE A 5 -2.65 -15.67 14.51
N SER A 6 -3.89 -15.22 14.36
CA SER A 6 -4.41 -14.80 13.05
C SER A 6 -3.64 -13.60 12.50
N ASN A 7 -3.24 -12.67 13.37
CA ASN A 7 -2.44 -11.50 12.97
C ASN A 7 -1.05 -11.89 12.48
N ILE A 8 -0.44 -12.90 13.09
CA ILE A 8 0.87 -13.42 12.66
C ILE A 8 0.73 -14.12 11.31
N LEU A 9 -0.31 -14.95 11.14
CA LEU A 9 -0.59 -15.63 9.87
C LEU A 9 -0.85 -14.64 8.73
N ALA A 10 -1.68 -13.63 8.95
CA ALA A 10 -1.96 -12.58 7.95
C ALA A 10 -0.66 -11.91 7.47
N LYS A 11 0.22 -11.54 8.40
CA LYS A 11 1.54 -10.95 8.08
C LYS A 11 2.42 -11.87 7.24
N ILE A 12 2.43 -13.18 7.53
CA ILE A 12 3.24 -14.17 6.81
C ILE A 12 2.68 -14.38 5.39
N VAL A 13 1.36 -14.50 5.26
CA VAL A 13 0.67 -14.67 3.98
C VAL A 13 0.89 -13.44 3.10
N LEU A 14 0.66 -12.24 3.63
CA LEU A 14 0.87 -10.99 2.90
C LEU A 14 2.32 -10.84 2.42
N TYR A 15 3.29 -11.18 3.28
CA TYR A 15 4.71 -11.15 2.90
C TYR A 15 5.03 -12.11 1.74
N HIS A 16 4.47 -13.32 1.76
CA HIS A 16 4.65 -14.29 0.66
C HIS A 16 3.97 -13.84 -0.64
N LEU A 17 2.79 -13.22 -0.55
CA LEU A 17 2.10 -12.67 -1.72
C LEU A 17 2.91 -11.53 -2.34
N LEU A 18 3.38 -10.58 -1.53
CA LEU A 18 4.18 -9.45 -2.00
C LEU A 18 5.47 -9.90 -2.69
N LYS A 19 6.15 -10.94 -2.18
CA LYS A 19 7.33 -11.53 -2.86
C LYS A 19 7.03 -12.03 -4.28
N LYS A 20 5.81 -12.49 -4.55
CA LYS A 20 5.37 -12.96 -5.88
C LYS A 20 4.86 -11.82 -6.76
N ILE A 21 4.29 -10.79 -6.15
CA ILE A 21 3.66 -9.65 -6.85
C ILE A 21 4.71 -8.63 -7.29
N ILE A 22 5.60 -8.21 -6.40
CA ILE A 22 6.55 -7.12 -6.65
C ILE A 22 7.39 -7.37 -7.92
N PRO A 23 7.94 -8.57 -8.18
CA PRO A 23 8.71 -8.82 -9.41
C PRO A 23 7.90 -8.78 -10.71
N LYS A 24 6.56 -8.85 -10.63
CA LYS A 24 5.66 -8.82 -11.80
C LYS A 24 5.24 -7.40 -12.18
N LEU A 25 5.48 -6.41 -11.32
CA LEU A 25 5.13 -5.03 -11.61
C LEU A 25 6.06 -4.48 -12.71
N PRO A 26 5.54 -3.76 -13.72
CA PRO A 26 6.35 -3.18 -14.78
C PRO A 26 7.13 -1.93 -14.33
N TYR A 27 7.11 -1.59 -13.04
CA TYR A 27 7.78 -0.45 -12.42
C TYR A 27 8.24 -0.77 -11.00
N SER A 28 9.18 0.02 -10.51
CA SER A 28 9.61 -0.02 -9.12
C SER A 28 8.67 0.80 -8.23
N LEU A 29 8.26 0.23 -7.10
CA LEU A 29 7.59 0.96 -6.03
C LEU A 29 8.64 1.80 -5.26
N PRO A 30 8.50 3.13 -5.16
CA PRO A 30 9.41 3.96 -4.37
C PRO A 30 9.45 3.55 -2.90
N PHE A 31 8.31 3.07 -2.39
CA PHE A 31 8.20 2.47 -1.07
C PHE A 31 6.99 1.53 -1.00
N ILE A 32 7.03 0.66 0.01
CA ILE A 32 5.91 -0.17 0.42
C ILE A 32 5.94 -0.31 1.95
N TYR A 33 4.88 0.13 2.59
CA TYR A 33 4.59 -0.09 3.99
C TYR A 33 3.47 -1.09 4.13
N LYS A 34 3.52 -1.91 5.17
CA LYS A 34 2.50 -2.92 5.45
C LYS A 34 2.09 -2.86 6.91
N TYR A 35 0.81 -3.03 7.19
CA TYR A 35 0.26 -3.16 8.52
C TYR A 35 -0.78 -4.27 8.56
N VAL A 36 -0.37 -5.42 9.11
CA VAL A 36 -1.19 -6.65 9.15
C VAL A 36 -1.64 -7.07 7.75
N ASP A 37 -2.81 -6.65 7.31
CA ASP A 37 -3.47 -6.86 6.02
C ASP A 37 -3.36 -5.64 5.09
N ASP A 38 -3.29 -4.42 5.62
CA ASP A 38 -3.21 -3.19 4.82
C ASP A 38 -1.81 -2.96 4.23
N ILE A 39 -1.77 -2.45 3.00
CA ILE A 39 -0.54 -2.05 2.30
C ILE A 39 -0.63 -0.61 1.84
N PHE A 40 0.39 0.18 2.15
CA PHE A 40 0.53 1.57 1.72
C PHE A 40 1.75 1.71 0.80
N CYS A 41 1.57 2.14 -0.44
CA CYS A 41 2.66 2.24 -1.43
C CYS A 41 2.46 3.40 -2.40
N ALA A 42 3.49 3.76 -3.16
CA ALA A 42 3.36 4.70 -4.27
C ALA A 42 3.57 4.00 -5.61
N ILE A 43 2.77 4.37 -6.61
CA ILE A 43 2.85 3.85 -7.98
C ILE A 43 2.81 4.99 -9.00
N PRO A 44 3.33 4.78 -10.22
CA PRO A 44 3.13 5.74 -11.31
C PRO A 44 1.65 6.02 -11.54
N ASN A 45 1.34 7.28 -11.90
CA ASN A 45 -0.03 7.70 -12.19
C ASN A 45 -0.64 6.86 -13.32
N ASN A 46 -1.95 6.62 -13.29
CA ASN A 46 -2.69 5.84 -14.29
C ASN A 46 -2.33 4.34 -14.33
N HIS A 47 -1.67 3.81 -13.28
CA HIS A 47 -1.35 2.38 -13.16
C HIS A 47 -2.14 1.69 -12.04
N GLU A 48 -3.18 2.33 -11.50
CA GLU A 48 -3.99 1.86 -10.37
C GLU A 48 -4.70 0.54 -10.73
N GLU A 49 -5.40 0.51 -11.87
CA GLU A 49 -6.12 -0.68 -12.35
C GLU A 49 -5.17 -1.83 -12.68
N LEU A 50 -4.03 -1.52 -13.32
CA LEU A 50 -3.00 -2.51 -13.63
C LEU A 50 -2.38 -3.09 -12.35
N THR A 51 -2.09 -2.24 -11.35
CA THR A 51 -1.60 -2.67 -10.04
C THR A 51 -2.59 -3.63 -9.41
N LEU A 52 -3.86 -3.22 -9.31
CA LEU A 52 -4.91 -4.01 -8.70
C LEU A 52 -5.06 -5.37 -9.38
N LYS A 53 -5.03 -5.41 -10.71
CA LYS A 53 -5.09 -6.64 -11.49
C LYS A 53 -3.91 -7.58 -11.21
N ILE A 54 -2.69 -7.05 -11.13
CA ILE A 54 -1.51 -7.86 -10.83
C ILE A 54 -1.56 -8.39 -9.39
N PHE A 55 -1.98 -7.57 -8.43
CA PHE A 55 -2.16 -7.97 -7.03
C PHE A 55 -3.20 -9.10 -6.92
N ASN A 56 -4.36 -8.95 -7.57
CA ASN A 56 -5.44 -9.93 -7.56
C ASN A 56 -5.14 -11.21 -8.37
N SER A 57 -4.16 -11.16 -9.28
CA SER A 57 -3.67 -12.35 -9.98
C SER A 57 -2.83 -13.29 -9.12
N ALA A 58 -2.40 -12.85 -7.93
CA ALA A 58 -1.48 -13.63 -7.10
C ALA A 58 -2.14 -14.80 -6.38
N ASN A 59 -3.43 -14.69 -6.04
CA ASN A 59 -4.19 -15.71 -5.33
C ASN A 59 -5.70 -15.51 -5.54
N ASN A 60 -6.41 -16.56 -5.93
CA ASN A 60 -7.87 -16.50 -6.14
C ASN A 60 -8.69 -16.36 -4.85
N HIS A 61 -8.10 -16.67 -3.69
CA HIS A 61 -8.75 -16.61 -2.38
C HIS A 61 -8.51 -15.29 -1.63
N VAL A 62 -7.55 -14.49 -2.08
CA VAL A 62 -7.23 -13.19 -1.47
C VAL A 62 -7.32 -12.14 -2.57
N GLN A 63 -8.28 -11.24 -2.44
CA GLN A 63 -8.49 -10.15 -3.38
C GLN A 63 -8.28 -8.84 -2.64
N PHE A 64 -7.39 -8.03 -3.19
CA PHE A 64 -7.11 -6.68 -2.78
C PHE A 64 -8.13 -5.73 -3.40
N THR A 65 -8.34 -4.64 -2.70
CA THR A 65 -9.02 -3.44 -3.15
C THR A 65 -8.04 -2.27 -3.06
N ILE A 66 -8.31 -1.20 -3.80
CA ILE A 66 -7.41 -0.07 -3.91
C ILE A 66 -8.15 1.22 -3.55
N GLU A 67 -7.55 2.05 -2.72
CA GLU A 67 -7.97 3.42 -2.49
C GLU A 67 -6.86 4.35 -2.98
N THR A 68 -7.23 5.24 -3.89
CA THR A 68 -6.34 6.28 -4.41
C THR A 68 -6.45 7.53 -3.56
N GLU A 69 -5.36 8.28 -3.49
CA GLU A 69 -5.41 9.59 -2.83
C GLU A 69 -6.43 10.53 -3.48
N THR A 70 -7.14 11.26 -2.62
CA THR A 70 -8.05 12.33 -3.02
C THR A 70 -7.56 13.60 -2.33
N GLU A 71 -7.42 14.70 -3.08
CA GLU A 71 -6.87 15.95 -2.54
C GLU A 71 -5.48 15.78 -1.86
N GLN A 72 -4.61 14.96 -2.45
CA GLN A 72 -3.28 14.63 -1.92
C GLN A 72 -3.30 13.89 -0.56
N CYS A 73 -4.45 13.35 -0.17
CA CYS A 73 -4.64 12.67 1.11
C CYS A 73 -5.16 11.24 0.91
N VAL A 74 -4.66 10.30 1.72
CA VAL A 74 -5.14 8.91 1.81
C VAL A 74 -5.37 8.56 3.27
N PRO A 75 -6.54 8.07 3.68
CA PRO A 75 -6.72 7.54 5.03
C PRO A 75 -5.87 6.28 5.23
N PHE A 76 -5.19 6.13 6.37
CA PHE A 76 -4.45 4.91 6.70
C PHE A 76 -4.50 4.67 8.20
N LEU A 77 -5.04 3.55 8.67
CA LEU A 77 -5.03 3.14 10.10
C LEU A 77 -5.49 4.22 11.10
N GLY A 78 -6.53 4.99 10.75
CA GLY A 78 -7.03 6.08 11.59
C GLY A 78 -6.16 7.35 11.61
N THR A 79 -5.09 7.39 10.80
CA THR A 79 -4.33 8.60 10.45
C THR A 79 -4.59 8.99 8.99
N LYS A 80 -4.10 10.16 8.58
CA LYS A 80 -4.08 10.62 7.21
C LYS A 80 -2.65 10.65 6.70
N VAL A 81 -2.46 10.07 5.52
CA VAL A 81 -1.22 10.25 4.76
C VAL A 81 -1.41 11.42 3.82
N ILE A 82 -0.59 12.44 3.97
CA ILE A 82 -0.63 13.69 3.20
C ILE A 82 0.61 13.73 2.33
N ARG A 83 0.42 13.86 1.01
CA ARG A 83 1.49 14.23 0.10
C ARG A 83 1.58 15.75 0.04
N LEU A 84 2.79 16.27 0.17
CA LEU A 84 3.09 17.68 -0.04
C LEU A 84 3.50 17.95 -1.49
N ASP A 85 3.34 19.19 -1.95
CA ASP A 85 3.68 19.60 -3.32
C ASP A 85 5.17 19.39 -3.66
N ASN A 86 6.04 19.37 -2.65
CA ASN A 86 7.48 19.10 -2.81
C ASN A 86 7.80 17.60 -3.02
N GLY A 87 6.79 16.74 -2.92
CA GLY A 87 6.84 15.28 -3.04
C GLY A 87 7.06 14.55 -1.71
N ASP A 88 7.14 15.25 -0.58
CA ASP A 88 7.30 14.62 0.73
C ASP A 88 5.97 14.05 1.22
N ILE A 89 6.04 12.93 1.93
CA ILE A 89 4.88 12.28 2.54
C ILE A 89 4.91 12.52 4.05
N ILE A 90 3.77 12.90 4.62
CA ILE A 90 3.58 13.09 6.06
C ILE A 90 2.43 12.19 6.54
N LEU A 91 2.67 11.47 7.64
CA LEU A 91 1.63 10.76 8.38
C LEU A 91 1.16 11.65 9.55
N ASP A 92 -0.09 12.09 9.50
CA ASP A 92 -0.69 12.98 10.50
C ASP A 92 -1.07 12.20 11.77
N GLY A 93 -0.17 12.16 12.77
CA GLY A 93 -0.54 11.63 14.08
C GLY A 93 0.60 11.14 14.96
N TYR A 94 1.53 10.31 14.48
CA TYR A 94 2.44 9.61 15.43
C TYR A 94 3.84 9.25 14.96
N LEU A 95 4.25 9.40 13.69
CA LEU A 95 5.63 9.14 13.30
C LEU A 95 6.02 9.88 12.02
N LYS A 96 7.04 10.74 12.09
CA LYS A 96 7.58 11.47 10.94
C LYS A 96 8.40 10.51 10.07
N ILE A 97 7.77 9.92 9.06
CA ILE A 97 8.47 9.17 8.01
C ILE A 97 8.61 10.10 6.80
N ILE A 98 9.83 10.54 6.52
CA ILE A 98 10.13 11.37 5.34
C ILE A 98 10.47 10.44 4.19
N LEU A 99 9.49 10.14 3.35
CA LEU A 99 9.73 9.55 2.04
C LEU A 99 9.33 10.56 0.96
N ARG A 100 10.10 10.58 -0.14
CA ARG A 100 9.91 11.52 -1.24
C ARG A 100 9.50 10.77 -2.50
N THR A 101 8.36 11.13 -3.08
CA THR A 101 7.88 10.57 -4.34
C THR A 101 7.10 11.59 -5.17
N ARG A 102 7.22 11.50 -6.51
CA ARG A 102 6.38 12.24 -7.48
C ARG A 102 5.19 11.41 -7.97
N ASN A 103 5.05 10.20 -7.45
CA ASN A 103 4.12 9.18 -7.92
C ASN A 103 2.82 9.18 -7.09
N THR A 104 1.69 8.77 -7.68
CA THR A 104 0.40 8.55 -6.99
C THR A 104 0.55 7.64 -5.79
N ILE A 105 -0.07 8.01 -4.68
CA ILE A 105 -0.10 7.20 -3.46
C ILE A 105 -1.34 6.31 -3.48
N LEU A 106 -1.14 5.04 -3.13
CA LEU A 106 -2.18 4.04 -3.00
C LEU A 106 -2.19 3.41 -1.62
N LEU A 107 -3.41 3.18 -1.17
CA LEU A 107 -3.70 2.17 -0.18
C LEU A 107 -4.26 0.94 -0.90
N LEU A 108 -3.73 -0.22 -0.56
CA LEU A 108 -4.27 -1.51 -0.93
C LEU A 108 -4.81 -2.15 0.35
N LEU A 109 -6.11 -2.39 0.37
CA LEU A 109 -6.87 -3.02 1.45
C LEU A 109 -7.22 -4.47 1.08
#